data_AF-A0A381I6B7-F1
#
_entry.id   AF-A0A381I6B7-F1
#
_cell.length_a   1.000
_cell.length_b   1.000
_cell.length_c   1.000
_cell.angle_alpha   90.00
_cell.angle_beta   90.00
_cell.angle_gamma   90.00
#
_symmetry.space_group_name_H-M   'P 1'
#
loop_
_entity.id
_entity.type
_entity.pdbx_description
1 polymer ?
#
loop_
_entity_poly.entity_id
_entity_poly.type
_entity_poly.pdbx_seq_one_letter_code
_entity_poly.pdbx_strand_id
1 'polypeptide(L)'
;MRYPLGVIGVLVNNLRRTGNAVLVHKADKYAEEGNTKGIWRCATLYSLIFGFVLRFPIVFVCNFFGADLVQSLLDVIPQWLMNGLTVMGGILPALGFATTIFTIGKNKFLPMFIIGFFMVQYFEISITAAAIFGVCIALLITFMKEDKRVGEV
;
A
#
# COMPACT_ATOMS: atom_id res chain seq x y z
N MET A 1 -4.88 7.20 -18.58
CA MET A 1 -5.17 5.85 -19.13
C MET A 1 -4.38 4.70 -18.46
N ARG A 2 -3.64 4.90 -17.35
CA ARG A 2 -2.94 3.81 -16.61
C ARG A 2 -3.77 3.17 -15.48
N TYR A 3 -4.92 3.76 -15.18
CA TYR A 3 -5.77 3.40 -14.05
C TYR A 3 -6.39 1.99 -14.11
N PRO A 4 -6.85 1.45 -15.27
CA PRO A 4 -7.53 0.14 -15.28
C PRO A 4 -6.57 -1.03 -14.99
N LEU A 5 -5.36 -0.99 -15.56
CA LEU A 5 -4.34 -2.03 -15.38
C LEU A 5 -3.87 -2.16 -13.92
N GLY A 6 -3.67 -1.04 -13.23
CA GLY A 6 -3.29 -1.04 -11.82
C GLY A 6 -4.35 -1.69 -10.93
N VAL A 7 -5.63 -1.46 -11.24
CA VAL A 7 -6.74 -2.00 -10.44
C VAL A 7 -6.95 -3.49 -10.70
N ILE A 8 -6.78 -3.98 -11.94
CA ILE A 8 -6.73 -5.42 -12.22
C ILE A 8 -5.57 -6.07 -11.47
N GLY A 9 -4.39 -5.43 -11.47
CA GLY A 9 -3.23 -5.91 -10.72
C GLY A 9 -3.53 -6.08 -9.22
N VAL A 10 -4.27 -5.13 -8.64
CA VAL A 10 -4.74 -5.21 -7.25
C VAL A 10 -5.75 -6.34 -7.06
N LEU A 11 -6.69 -6.54 -7.98
CA LEU A 11 -7.64 -7.66 -7.95
C LEU A 11 -6.95 -9.02 -7.99
N VAL A 12 -6.04 -9.23 -8.94
CA VAL A 12 -5.25 -10.45 -9.08
C VAL A 12 -4.41 -10.68 -7.82
N ASN A 13 -3.84 -9.61 -7.26
CA ASN A 13 -3.08 -9.70 -6.02
C ASN A 13 -3.97 -10.04 -4.81
N ASN A 14 -5.20 -9.52 -4.76
CA ASN A 14 -6.17 -9.89 -3.72
C ASN A 14 -6.61 -11.35 -3.87
N LEU A 15 -6.92 -11.82 -5.08
CA LEU A 15 -7.24 -13.23 -5.34
C LEU A 15 -6.10 -14.16 -4.94
N ARG A 16 -4.85 -13.79 -5.25
CA ARG A 16 -3.68 -14.52 -4.80
C ARG A 16 -3.61 -14.58 -3.27
N ARG A 17 -3.85 -13.46 -2.58
CA ARG A 17 -3.82 -13.42 -1.10
C ARG A 17 -4.93 -14.28 -0.49
N THR A 18 -6.14 -14.23 -1.03
CA THR A 18 -7.25 -15.09 -0.62
C THR A 18 -6.95 -16.57 -0.85
N GLY A 19 -6.40 -16.94 -2.02
CA GLY A 19 -6.00 -18.32 -2.29
C GLY A 19 -4.86 -18.80 -1.39
N ASN A 20 -3.87 -17.94 -1.12
CA ASN A 20 -2.80 -18.26 -0.18
C ASN A 20 -3.31 -18.43 1.26
N ALA A 21 -4.41 -17.79 1.66
CA ALA A 21 -4.99 -17.99 2.98
C ALA A 21 -5.42 -19.44 3.23
N VAL A 22 -5.85 -20.17 2.19
CA VAL A 22 -6.18 -21.61 2.28
C VAL A 22 -4.93 -22.45 2.56
N LEU A 23 -3.78 -22.07 1.99
CA LEU A 23 -2.50 -22.73 2.24
C LEU A 23 -1.99 -22.46 3.67
N VAL A 24 -2.32 -21.29 4.24
CA VAL A 24 -2.01 -20.94 5.64
C VAL A 24 -2.84 -21.80 6.60
N HIS A 25 -4.15 -21.95 6.38
CA HIS A 25 -4.98 -22.85 7.20
C HIS A 25 -4.48 -24.30 7.15
N LYS A 26 -3.94 -24.72 5.99
CA LYS A 26 -3.31 -26.05 5.86
C LYS A 26 -1.97 -26.13 6.60
N ALA A 27 -1.22 -25.03 6.67
CA ALA A 27 0.01 -24.93 7.46
C ALA A 27 -0.27 -25.00 8.97
N ASP A 28 -1.37 -24.39 9.43
CA ASP A 28 -1.80 -24.46 10.84
C ASP A 28 -2.08 -25.91 11.26
N LYS A 29 -2.72 -26.70 10.38
CA LYS A 29 -2.93 -28.14 10.61
C LYS A 29 -1.62 -28.94 10.70
N TYR A 30 -0.62 -28.61 9.88
CA TYR A 30 0.71 -29.23 9.99
C TYR A 30 1.51 -28.76 11.22
N ALA A 31 1.14 -27.61 11.81
CA ALA A 31 1.70 -27.14 13.07
C ALA A 31 1.17 -27.92 14.27
N GLU A 32 -0.11 -28.31 14.27
CA GLU A 32 -0.70 -29.21 15.28
C GLU A 32 -0.04 -30.60 15.27
N GLU A 33 0.41 -31.07 14.10
CA GLU A 33 1.12 -32.35 13.93
C GLU A 33 2.63 -32.26 14.25
N GLY A 34 3.15 -31.08 14.64
CA GLY A 34 4.57 -30.89 14.99
C GLY A 34 5.54 -30.99 13.81
N ASN A 35 5.06 -30.95 12.56
CA ASN A 35 5.89 -31.16 11.37
C ASN A 35 6.46 -29.83 10.83
N THR A 36 7.61 -29.43 11.36
CA THR A 36 8.33 -28.20 10.98
C THR A 36 8.68 -28.10 9.49
N LYS A 37 8.95 -29.24 8.83
CA LYS A 37 9.22 -29.29 7.37
C LYS A 37 7.95 -29.09 6.54
N GLY A 38 6.79 -29.55 7.04
CA GLY A 38 5.48 -29.32 6.41
C GLY A 38 5.09 -27.84 6.43
N ILE A 39 5.29 -27.18 7.58
CA ILE A 39 5.05 -25.74 7.76
C ILE A 39 5.90 -24.92 6.79
N TRP A 40 7.22 -25.20 6.72
CA TRP A 40 8.13 -24.46 5.84
C TRP A 40 7.78 -24.65 4.36
N ARG A 41 7.38 -25.86 3.95
CA ARG A 41 6.91 -26.11 2.57
C ARG A 41 5.62 -25.38 2.26
N CYS A 42 4.65 -25.36 3.17
CA CYS A 42 3.39 -24.62 3.02
C CYS A 42 3.60 -23.11 2.96
N ALA A 43 4.45 -22.57 3.81
CA ALA A 43 4.74 -21.14 3.88
C ALA A 43 5.54 -20.63 2.67
N THR A 44 6.56 -21.37 2.23
CA THR A 44 7.48 -20.90 1.20
C THR A 44 7.19 -21.53 -0.16
N LEU A 45 7.14 -22.86 -0.26
CA LEU A 45 7.10 -23.54 -1.55
C LEU A 45 5.69 -23.50 -2.17
N TYR A 46 4.65 -23.88 -1.43
CA TYR A 46 3.27 -23.87 -1.94
C TYR A 46 2.78 -22.44 -2.23
N SER A 47 3.07 -21.49 -1.35
CA SER A 47 2.71 -20.07 -1.52
C SER A 47 3.43 -19.40 -2.71
N LEU A 48 4.70 -19.76 -2.95
CA LEU A 48 5.47 -19.27 -4.09
C LEU A 48 4.98 -19.91 -5.39
N ILE A 49 4.77 -21.22 -5.43
CA ILE A 49 4.26 -21.92 -6.61
C ILE A 49 2.86 -21.43 -6.97
N PHE A 50 1.96 -21.30 -5.99
CA PHE A 50 0.61 -20.78 -6.23
C PHE A 50 0.65 -19.33 -6.74
N GLY A 51 1.50 -18.49 -6.13
CA GLY A 51 1.72 -17.12 -6.60
C GLY A 51 2.31 -17.04 -8.01
N PHE A 52 3.23 -17.94 -8.35
CA PHE A 52 3.86 -18.02 -9.67
C PHE A 52 2.86 -18.50 -10.72
N VAL A 53 2.15 -19.61 -10.48
CA VAL A 53 1.16 -20.16 -11.41
C VAL A 53 0.00 -19.21 -11.65
N LEU A 54 -0.40 -18.41 -10.66
CA LEU A 54 -1.51 -17.46 -10.83
C LEU A 54 -1.06 -16.16 -11.51
N ARG A 55 0.18 -15.71 -11.30
CA ARG A 55 0.69 -14.44 -11.85
C ARG A 55 1.39 -14.59 -13.20
N PHE A 56 2.19 -15.65 -13.37
CA PHE A 56 3.01 -15.87 -14.56
C PHE A 56 2.20 -15.94 -15.86
N PRO A 57 1.14 -16.76 -16.01
CA PRO A 57 0.38 -16.82 -17.25
C PRO A 57 -0.36 -15.51 -17.55
N ILE A 58 -0.90 -14.84 -16.52
CA ILE A 58 -1.60 -13.56 -16.70
C ILE A 58 -0.62 -12.50 -17.20
N VAL A 59 0.54 -12.34 -16.56
CA VAL A 59 1.54 -11.35 -16.96
C VAL A 59 2.16 -11.70 -18.32
N PHE A 60 2.40 -12.99 -18.59
CA PHE A 60 2.95 -13.46 -19.86
C PHE A 60 2.00 -13.19 -21.03
N VAL A 61 0.71 -13.51 -20.88
CA VAL A 61 -0.32 -13.24 -21.89
C VAL A 61 -0.48 -11.73 -22.12
N CYS A 62 -0.53 -10.93 -21.05
CA CYS A 62 -0.61 -9.47 -21.17
C CYS A 62 0.63 -8.86 -21.85
N ASN A 63 1.82 -9.42 -21.61
CA ASN A 63 3.06 -8.94 -22.23
C ASN A 63 3.18 -9.38 -23.70
N PHE A 64 2.69 -10.58 -24.05
CA PHE A 64 2.80 -11.13 -25.40
C PHE A 64 1.77 -10.53 -26.37
N PHE A 65 0.53 -10.32 -25.91
CA PHE A 65 -0.56 -9.81 -26.76
C PHE A 65 -0.79 -8.29 -26.68
N GLY A 66 -0.09 -7.59 -25.78
CA GLY A 66 -0.12 -6.12 -25.71
C GLY A 66 -1.45 -5.54 -25.19
N ALA A 67 -1.62 -4.23 -25.42
CA ALA A 67 -2.71 -3.43 -24.85
C ALA A 67 -4.11 -3.81 -25.37
N ASP A 68 -4.21 -4.34 -26.60
CA ASP A 68 -5.49 -4.64 -27.23
C ASP A 68 -6.23 -5.79 -26.54
N LEU A 69 -5.50 -6.85 -26.15
CA LEU A 69 -6.08 -7.99 -25.44
C LEU A 69 -6.48 -7.62 -24.00
N VAL A 70 -5.73 -6.72 -23.37
CA VAL A 70 -6.10 -6.14 -22.07
C VAL A 70 -7.40 -5.36 -22.19
N GLN A 71 -7.56 -4.57 -23.25
CA GLN A 71 -8.78 -3.79 -23.48
C GLN A 71 -9.99 -4.71 -23.70
N SER A 72 -9.84 -5.77 -24.49
CA SER A 72 -10.92 -6.78 -24.66
C SER A 72 -11.26 -7.52 -23.37
N LEU A 73 -10.27 -7.84 -22.51
CA LEU A 73 -10.55 -8.42 -21.19
C LEU A 73 -11.26 -7.44 -20.25
N LEU A 74 -10.93 -6.15 -20.34
CA LEU A 74 -11.64 -5.10 -19.61
C LEU A 74 -13.10 -4.99 -20.05
N ASP A 75 -13.39 -5.15 -21.34
CA ASP A 75 -14.74 -5.09 -21.89
C ASP A 75 -15.61 -6.29 -21.48
N VAL A 76 -14.99 -7.43 -21.15
CA VAL A 76 -15.68 -8.62 -20.60
C VAL A 76 -16.05 -8.43 -19.12
N ILE A 77 -15.35 -7.56 -18.39
CA ILE A 77 -15.68 -7.27 -16.99
C ILE A 77 -16.92 -6.37 -16.94
N PRO A 78 -17.96 -6.73 -16.18
CA PRO A 78 -19.18 -5.94 -16.15
C PRO A 78 -18.94 -4.54 -15.57
N GLN A 79 -19.57 -3.53 -16.18
CA GLN A 79 -19.31 -2.12 -15.89
C GLN A 79 -19.52 -1.74 -14.42
N TRP A 80 -20.46 -2.40 -13.71
CA TRP A 80 -20.69 -2.17 -12.28
C TRP A 80 -19.46 -2.52 -11.43
N LEU A 81 -18.73 -3.58 -11.80
CA LEU A 81 -17.53 -4.01 -11.09
C LEU A 81 -16.36 -3.07 -11.40
N MET A 82 -16.17 -2.70 -12.67
CA MET A 82 -15.12 -1.76 -13.09
C MET A 82 -15.30 -0.38 -12.44
N ASN A 83 -16.53 0.10 -12.34
CA ASN A 83 -16.85 1.35 -11.65
C ASN A 83 -16.54 1.26 -10.16
N GLY A 84 -16.96 0.19 -9.47
CA GLY A 84 -16.65 -0.01 -8.05
C GLY A 84 -15.14 -0.04 -7.77
N LEU A 85 -14.41 -0.78 -8.61
CA LEU A 85 -12.95 -0.86 -8.60
C LEU A 85 -12.25 0.49 -8.83
N THR A 86 -12.76 1.29 -9.77
CA THR A 86 -12.21 2.63 -10.07
C THR A 86 -12.44 3.60 -8.91
N VAL A 87 -13.64 3.59 -8.31
CA VAL A 87 -13.95 4.42 -7.13
C VAL A 87 -13.08 4.01 -5.95
N MET A 88 -12.96 2.71 -5.67
CA MET A 88 -12.08 2.21 -4.59
C MET A 88 -10.60 2.55 -4.84
N GLY A 89 -10.14 2.43 -6.09
CA GLY A 89 -8.79 2.80 -6.49
C GLY A 89 -8.51 4.30 -6.30
N GLY A 90 -9.50 5.15 -6.57
CA GLY A 90 -9.41 6.61 -6.35
C GLY A 90 -9.38 7.03 -4.88
N ILE A 91 -10.00 6.25 -3.99
CA ILE A 91 -10.03 6.52 -2.53
C ILE A 91 -8.74 6.09 -1.83
N LEU A 92 -8.01 5.12 -2.39
CA LEU A 92 -6.83 4.52 -1.77
C LEU A 92 -5.74 5.53 -1.35
N PRO A 93 -5.38 6.56 -2.16
CA PRO A 93 -4.42 7.59 -1.75
C PRO A 93 -4.91 8.42 -0.56
N ALA A 94 -6.19 8.78 -0.51
CA ALA A 94 -6.77 9.53 0.61
C ALA A 94 -6.71 8.72 1.92
N LEU A 95 -6.98 7.41 1.84
CA LEU A 95 -6.84 6.49 2.98
C LEU A 95 -5.38 6.40 3.45
N GLY A 96 -4.42 6.44 2.52
CA GLY A 96 -2.97 6.46 2.82
C GLY A 96 -2.55 7.71 3.62
N PHE A 97 -3.04 8.89 3.22
CA PHE A 97 -2.81 10.12 3.99
C PHE A 97 -3.49 10.07 5.36
N ALA A 98 -4.75 9.61 5.41
CA ALA A 98 -5.50 9.51 6.67
C ALA A 98 -4.82 8.57 7.68
N THR A 99 -4.36 7.40 7.23
CA THR A 99 -3.64 6.45 8.10
C THR A 99 -2.30 7.01 8.59
N THR A 100 -1.55 7.70 7.72
CA THR A 100 -0.29 8.36 8.12
C THR A 100 -0.53 9.43 9.18
N ILE A 101 -1.56 10.28 8.99
CA ILE A 101 -1.94 11.31 9.96
C ILE A 101 -2.45 10.67 11.24
N PHE A 102 -3.21 9.59 11.17
CA PHE A 102 -3.71 8.89 12.36
C PHE A 102 -2.56 8.26 13.18
N THR A 103 -1.56 7.67 12.52
CA THR A 103 -0.43 7.03 13.19
C THR A 103 0.56 8.04 13.79
N ILE A 104 0.84 9.16 13.10
CA ILE A 104 1.82 10.16 13.55
C ILE A 104 1.17 11.29 14.35
N GLY A 105 -0.08 11.62 14.02
CA GLY A 105 -0.84 12.75 14.55
C GLY A 105 -1.27 12.52 15.98
N LYS A 106 -0.35 12.77 16.92
CA LYS A 106 -0.76 13.10 18.29
C LYS A 106 -1.52 14.44 18.25
N ASN A 107 -2.54 14.61 19.08
CA ASN A 107 -3.36 15.84 19.13
C ASN A 107 -2.54 17.15 19.19
N LYS A 108 -1.31 17.10 19.71
CA LYS A 108 -0.38 18.25 19.79
C LYS A 108 0.25 18.66 18.45
N PHE A 109 0.35 17.75 17.48
CA PHE A 109 1.00 18.01 16.18
C PHE A 109 0.02 18.24 15.03
N LEU A 110 -1.28 17.99 15.25
CA LEU A 110 -2.33 18.24 14.27
C LEU A 110 -2.39 19.71 13.79
N PRO A 111 -2.21 20.72 14.67
CA PRO A 111 -2.17 22.12 14.21
C PRO A 111 -1.01 22.41 13.25
N MET A 112 0.17 21.81 13.49
CA MET A 112 1.35 21.97 12.63
C MET A 112 1.11 21.35 11.24
N PHE A 113 0.40 20.22 11.18
CA PHE A 113 -0.01 19.60 9.92
C PHE A 113 -0.96 20.49 9.10
N ILE A 114 -1.98 21.09 9.75
CA ILE A 114 -2.95 21.97 9.09
C ILE A 114 -2.25 23.22 8.53
N ILE A 115 -1.34 23.81 9.30
CA ILE A 115 -0.55 24.98 8.85
C ILE A 115 0.29 24.62 7.61
N GLY A 116 1.00 23.49 7.64
CA GLY A 116 1.80 23.03 6.49
C GLY A 116 0.94 22.77 5.24
N PHE A 117 -0.25 22.19 5.41
CA PHE A 117 -1.19 21.94 4.32
C PHE A 117 -1.63 23.25 3.63
N PHE A 118 -2.07 24.25 4.40
CA PHE A 118 -2.46 25.55 3.84
C PHE A 118 -1.27 26.28 3.23
N MET A 119 -0.07 26.15 3.80
CA MET A 119 1.13 26.76 3.22
C MET A 119 1.45 26.20 1.84
N VAL A 120 1.33 24.89 1.63
CA VAL A 120 1.50 24.27 0.31
C VAL A 120 0.39 24.70 -0.65
N GLN A 121 -0.86 24.75 -0.18
CA GLN A 121 -2.01 25.07 -1.03
C GLN A 121 -2.03 26.54 -1.49
N TYR A 122 -1.68 27.49 -0.63
CA TYR A 122 -1.73 28.92 -0.95
C TYR A 122 -0.49 29.42 -1.68
N PHE A 123 0.70 28.87 -1.37
CA PHE A 123 1.95 29.31 -1.98
C PHE A 123 2.40 28.43 -3.15
N GLU A 124 1.63 27.42 -3.50
CA GLU A 124 1.94 26.43 -4.57
C GLU A 124 3.37 25.86 -4.46
N ILE A 125 3.87 25.74 -3.23
CA ILE A 125 5.24 25.29 -2.95
C ILE A 125 5.34 23.80 -3.30
N SER A 126 6.42 23.40 -3.95
CA SER A 126 6.71 21.99 -4.20
C SER A 126 6.68 21.17 -2.90
N ILE A 127 6.02 20.01 -2.94
CA ILE A 127 5.89 19.08 -1.80
C ILE A 127 7.26 18.74 -1.21
N THR A 128 8.28 18.59 -2.06
CA THR A 128 9.66 18.32 -1.63
C THR A 128 10.25 19.48 -0.84
N ALA A 129 10.01 20.72 -1.27
CA ALA A 129 10.49 21.89 -0.55
C ALA A 129 9.80 22.02 0.81
N ALA A 130 8.47 21.83 0.86
CA ALA A 130 7.72 21.84 2.10
C ALA A 130 8.20 20.76 3.09
N ALA A 131 8.58 19.58 2.60
CA ALA A 131 9.17 18.52 3.42
C ALA A 131 10.52 18.92 4.02
N ILE A 132 11.42 19.54 3.23
CA ILE A 132 12.72 20.01 3.71
C ILE A 132 12.54 21.06 4.81
N PHE A 133 11.68 22.07 4.59
CA PHE A 133 11.39 23.09 5.60
C PHE A 133 10.76 22.49 6.87
N GLY A 134 9.84 21.53 6.72
CA GLY A 134 9.25 20.81 7.84
C GLY A 134 10.28 20.08 8.70
N VAL A 135 11.26 19.42 8.06
CA VAL A 135 12.37 18.75 8.77
C VAL A 135 13.26 19.76 9.49
N CYS A 136 13.61 20.88 8.85
CA CYS A 136 14.40 21.94 9.49
C CYS A 136 13.71 22.50 10.75
N ILE A 137 12.40 22.78 10.66
CA ILE A 137 11.60 23.26 11.81
C ILE A 137 11.54 22.21 12.92
N ALA A 138 11.33 20.93 12.56
CA ALA A 138 11.30 19.84 13.52
C ALA A 138 12.63 19.66 14.27
N LEU A 139 13.76 19.78 13.57
CA LEU A 139 15.10 19.73 14.15
C LEU A 139 15.33 20.92 15.09
N LEU A 140 14.99 22.15 14.67
CA LEU A 140 15.13 23.34 15.52
C LEU A 140 14.33 23.21 16.82
N ILE A 141 13.06 22.78 16.74
CA ILE A 141 12.22 22.58 17.93
C ILE A 141 12.81 21.48 18.84
N THR A 142 13.37 20.43 18.26
CA THR A 142 13.98 19.33 19.03
C THR A 142 15.23 19.82 19.76
N PHE A 143 16.16 20.48 19.05
CA PHE A 143 17.38 21.01 19.64
C PHE A 143 17.12 22.07 20.72
N MET A 144 16.18 23.00 20.48
CA MET A 144 15.80 24.03 21.46
C MET A 144 15.13 23.43 22.72
N LYS A 145 14.46 22.28 22.58
CA LYS A 145 13.84 21.60 23.72
C LYS A 145 14.84 20.76 24.51
N GLU A 146 15.90 20.30 23.86
CA GLU A 146 16.99 19.55 24.49
C GLU A 146 17.87 20.46 25.36
N ASP A 147 18.15 21.67 24.88
CA ASP A 147 18.89 22.71 25.63
C ASP A 147 18.22 23.07 26.98
N LYS A 148 16.87 23.16 26.99
CA LYS A 148 16.10 23.39 28.22
C LYS A 148 16.14 22.25 29.23
N ARG A 149 16.45 21.02 28.83
CA ARG A 149 16.59 19.88 29.77
C ARG A 149 17.99 19.81 30.39
N VAL A 150 18.99 20.48 29.81
CA VAL A 150 20.36 20.54 30.32
C VAL A 150 20.54 21.70 31.31
N GLY A 151 19.68 22.72 31.28
CA GLY A 151 19.67 23.83 32.24
C GLY A 151 18.90 23.59 33.56
N GLU A 152 18.24 22.43 33.72
CA GLU A 152 17.51 22.02 34.94
C GLU A 152 18.16 20.80 35.63
N VAL A 153 19.50 20.72 35.61
CA VAL A 153 20.26 19.74 36.41
C VAL A 153 21.23 20.44 37.35
#